data_AF-A0A4U0RZN4-F1
#
_entry.id   AF-A0A4U0RZN4-F1
#
_cell.length_a   1.000
_cell.length_b   1.000
_cell.length_c   1.000
_cell.angle_alpha   90.00
_cell.angle_beta   90.00
_cell.angle_gamma   90.00
#
_symmetry.space_group_name_H-M   'P 1'
#
loop_
_entity.id
_entity.type
_entity.pdbx_description
1 polymer ?
#
loop_
_entity_poly.entity_id
_entity_poly.type
_entity_poly.pdbx_seq_one_letter_code
_entity_poly.pdbx_strand_id
1 'polypeptide(L)'
;MRAGALIRKPERLDFAEASAMGVNFVVGWLGAVETAQLDKGETIAVFGVCGGVGSAVAQIARVWGARVIGIDRVAPEQAPQRRRSSRAACRSAGSRVRSAPR
;
A
#
# COMPACT_ATOMS: atom_id res chain seq x y z
N MET A 1 -6.69 22.79 13.72
CA MET A 1 -5.86 21.57 13.78
C MET A 1 -5.21 21.50 15.16
N ARG A 2 -5.24 20.35 15.85
CA ARG A 2 -4.57 20.18 17.14
C ARG A 2 -3.06 20.03 16.91
N ALA A 3 -2.24 20.69 17.72
CA ALA A 3 -0.78 20.64 17.62
C ALA A 3 -0.20 19.22 17.68
N GLY A 4 -0.88 18.29 18.38
CA GLY A 4 -0.45 16.90 18.53
C GLY A 4 -0.51 16.04 17.25
N ALA A 5 -1.10 16.54 16.16
CA ALA A 5 -1.12 15.84 14.87
C ALA A 5 0.02 16.26 13.93
N LEU A 6 0.90 17.18 14.37
CA LEU A 6 2.04 17.62 13.59
C LEU A 6 3.23 16.67 13.80
N ILE A 7 3.89 16.33 12.70
CA ILE A 7 5.10 15.51 12.68
C ILE A 7 6.20 16.29 11.95
N ARG A 8 7.45 16.15 12.40
CA ARG A 8 8.60 16.73 11.71
C ARG A 8 8.77 16.07 10.33
N LYS A 9 8.90 16.89 9.28
CA LYS A 9 9.17 16.39 7.93
C LYS A 9 10.46 15.56 7.93
N PRO A 10 10.46 14.31 7.45
CA PRO A 10 11.69 13.54 7.29
C PRO A 10 12.68 14.27 6.38
N GLU A 11 13.97 14.24 6.72
CA GLU A 11 15.02 14.95 5.95
C GLU A 11 15.19 14.38 4.54
N ARG A 12 15.00 13.07 4.40
CA ARG A 12 15.21 12.32 3.14
C ARG A 12 14.13 12.55 2.08
N LEU A 13 13.07 13.28 2.40
CA LEU A 13 11.93 13.52 1.51
C LEU A 13 11.81 15.00 1.20
N ASP A 14 11.51 15.34 -0.04
CA ASP A 14 11.12 16.71 -0.36
C ASP A 14 9.71 17.04 0.20
N PHE A 15 9.29 18.29 0.05
CA PHE A 15 7.97 18.71 0.54
C PHE A 15 6.80 18.08 -0.23
N ALA A 16 6.97 17.81 -1.52
CA ALA A 16 5.93 17.18 -2.34
C ALA A 16 5.73 15.72 -1.93
N GLU A 17 6.81 14.98 -1.70
CA GLU A 17 6.81 13.61 -1.22
C GLU A 17 6.23 13.53 0.19
N ALA A 18 6.72 14.36 1.12
CA ALA A 18 6.27 14.33 2.50
C ALA A 18 4.78 14.70 2.64
N SER A 19 4.30 15.69 1.88
CA SER A 19 2.88 16.07 1.89
C SER A 19 1.96 14.96 1.36
N ALA A 20 2.45 14.13 0.44
CA ALA A 20 1.69 13.01 -0.11
C ALA A 20 1.57 11.80 0.84
N MET A 21 2.39 11.70 1.89
CA MET A 21 2.39 10.53 2.79
C MET A 21 1.27 10.55 3.83
N GLY A 22 0.93 11.72 4.37
CA GLY A 22 0.14 11.87 5.60
C GLY A 22 -1.11 11.00 5.65
N VAL A 23 -2.13 11.34 4.85
CA VAL A 23 -3.40 10.59 4.87
C VAL A 23 -3.25 9.14 4.38
N ASN A 24 -2.38 8.90 3.40
CA ASN A 24 -2.25 7.59 2.77
C ASN A 24 -1.71 6.54 3.75
N PHE A 25 -0.68 6.88 4.52
CA PHE A 25 -0.06 5.96 5.48
C PHE A 25 -0.84 5.87 6.79
N VAL A 26 -1.48 6.95 7.26
CA VAL A 26 -2.35 6.90 8.44
C VAL A 26 -3.54 5.98 8.20
N VAL A 27 -4.23 6.12 7.06
CA VAL A 27 -5.35 5.23 6.71
C VAL A 27 -4.84 3.81 6.44
N GLY A 28 -3.67 3.68 5.81
CA GLY A 28 -3.08 2.37 5.56
C GLY A 28 -2.76 1.61 6.85
N TRP A 29 -2.25 2.30 7.86
CA TRP A 29 -1.97 1.74 9.18
C TRP A 29 -3.25 1.35 9.91
N LEU A 30 -4.23 2.27 9.97
CA LEU A 30 -5.54 2.00 10.56
C LEU A 30 -6.20 0.77 9.92
N GLY A 31 -6.10 0.62 8.60
CA GLY A 31 -6.66 -0.51 7.87
C GLY A 31 -5.93 -1.82 8.14
N ALA A 32 -4.60 -1.84 7.96
CA ALA A 32 -3.83 -3.08 8.01
C ALA A 32 -3.52 -3.55 9.44
N VAL A 33 -3.15 -2.62 10.33
CA VAL A 33 -2.63 -2.95 11.67
C VAL A 33 -3.73 -2.88 12.72
N GLU A 34 -4.53 -1.81 12.73
CA GLU A 34 -5.52 -1.62 13.78
C GLU A 34 -6.84 -2.36 13.48
N THR A 35 -7.33 -2.27 12.25
CA THR A 35 -8.62 -2.87 11.85
C THR A 35 -8.47 -4.33 11.46
N ALA A 36 -7.57 -4.63 10.52
CA ALA A 36 -7.37 -6.00 10.04
C ALA A 36 -6.48 -6.83 10.98
N GLN A 37 -5.78 -6.19 11.91
CA GLN A 37 -4.90 -6.84 12.89
C GLN A 37 -3.93 -7.83 12.25
N LEU A 38 -3.38 -7.44 11.09
CA LEU A 38 -2.57 -8.30 10.25
C LEU A 38 -1.32 -8.78 11.00
N ASP A 39 -1.06 -10.08 10.96
CA ASP A 39 0.13 -10.70 11.55
C ASP A 39 1.09 -11.24 10.46
N LYS A 40 2.30 -11.55 10.89
CA LYS A 40 3.36 -12.10 10.05
C LYS A 40 2.92 -13.44 9.44
N GLY A 41 3.14 -13.58 8.14
CA GLY A 41 2.80 -14.80 7.39
C GLY A 41 1.34 -14.86 6.92
N GLU A 42 0.47 -13.97 7.41
CA GLU A 42 -0.90 -13.87 6.92
C GLU A 42 -0.97 -13.27 5.51
N THR A 43 -2.14 -13.34 4.88
CA THR A 43 -2.38 -12.81 3.54
C THR A 43 -3.50 -11.78 3.56
N ILE A 44 -3.24 -10.61 2.97
CA ILE A 44 -4.21 -9.52 2.82
C ILE A 44 -4.53 -9.24 1.35
N ALA A 45 -5.81 -9.07 1.04
CA ALA A 45 -6.28 -8.60 -0.26
C ALA A 45 -6.47 -7.08 -0.25
N VAL A 46 -5.87 -6.38 -1.21
CA VAL A 46 -5.85 -4.91 -1.25
C VAL A 46 -6.47 -4.41 -2.55
N PHE A 47 -7.61 -3.74 -2.46
CA PHE A 47 -8.30 -3.12 -3.59
C PHE A 47 -7.74 -1.73 -3.90
N GLY A 48 -7.63 -1.40 -5.19
CA GLY A 48 -7.01 -0.15 -5.63
C GLY A 48 -5.53 -0.06 -5.25
N VAL A 49 -4.80 -1.19 -5.31
CA VAL A 49 -3.41 -1.29 -4.84
C VAL A 49 -2.45 -0.31 -5.53
N CYS A 50 -2.78 0.17 -6.73
CA CYS A 50 -2.00 1.18 -7.46
C CYS A 50 -2.45 2.62 -7.18
N GLY A 51 -3.34 2.83 -6.22
CA GLY A 51 -3.73 4.13 -5.65
C GLY A 51 -2.86 4.55 -4.46
N GLY A 52 -3.11 5.76 -3.91
CA GLY A 52 -2.35 6.30 -2.77
C GLY A 52 -2.43 5.41 -1.53
N VAL A 53 -3.62 5.24 -0.98
CA VAL A 53 -3.87 4.40 0.21
C VAL A 53 -3.54 2.93 -0.05
N GLY A 54 -4.01 2.36 -1.15
CA GLY A 54 -3.78 0.94 -1.47
C GLY A 54 -2.28 0.61 -1.57
N SER A 55 -1.48 1.50 -2.16
CA SER A 55 -0.03 1.32 -2.21
C SER A 55 0.63 1.46 -0.84
N ALA A 56 0.10 2.29 0.06
CA ALA A 56 0.58 2.43 1.43
C ALA A 56 0.26 1.19 2.27
N VAL A 57 -0.98 0.66 2.19
CA VAL A 57 -1.38 -0.62 2.81
C VAL A 57 -0.44 -1.74 2.37
N ALA A 58 -0.20 -1.85 1.07
CA ALA A 58 0.66 -2.89 0.51
C ALA A 58 2.13 -2.76 0.94
N GLN A 59 2.61 -1.55 1.21
CA GLN A 59 3.95 -1.32 1.78
C GLN A 59 4.00 -1.73 3.25
N ILE A 60 3.03 -1.28 4.05
CA ILE A 60 2.93 -1.61 5.48
C ILE A 60 2.83 -3.13 5.67
N ALA A 61 1.92 -3.80 4.96
CA ALA A 61 1.72 -5.25 5.05
C ALA A 61 3.00 -6.05 4.72
N ARG A 62 3.78 -5.62 3.71
CA ARG A 62 5.06 -6.28 3.39
C ARG A 62 6.10 -6.10 4.49
N VAL A 63 6.20 -4.90 5.07
CA VAL A 63 7.09 -4.64 6.21
C VAL A 63 6.66 -5.44 7.44
N TRP A 64 5.35 -5.66 7.60
CA TRP A 64 4.77 -6.53 8.63
C TRP A 64 5.02 -8.03 8.41
N GLY A 65 5.61 -8.41 7.28
CA GLY A 65 5.89 -9.80 6.95
C GLY A 65 4.67 -10.58 6.44
N ALA A 66 3.62 -9.88 6.00
CA ALA A 66 2.45 -10.48 5.39
C ALA A 66 2.55 -10.53 3.85
N ARG A 67 1.79 -11.45 3.26
CA ARG A 67 1.64 -11.59 1.81
C ARG A 67 0.53 -10.68 1.30
N VAL A 68 0.79 -9.95 0.22
CA VAL A 68 -0.18 -9.02 -0.38
C VAL A 68 -0.72 -9.56 -1.70
N ILE A 69 -2.04 -9.62 -1.83
CA ILE A 69 -2.75 -9.83 -3.09
C ILE A 69 -3.35 -8.49 -3.53
N GLY A 70 -2.77 -7.89 -4.57
CA GLY A 70 -3.23 -6.61 -5.10
C GLY A 70 -4.34 -6.76 -6.15
N ILE A 71 -5.39 -5.96 -6.04
CA ILE A 71 -6.51 -5.90 -6.97
C ILE A 71 -6.63 -4.47 -7.49
N ASP A 72 -6.61 -4.29 -8.80
CA ASP A 72 -6.78 -2.99 -9.45
C ASP A 72 -7.48 -3.15 -10.80
N ARG A 73 -7.98 -2.04 -11.34
CA ARG A 73 -8.66 -2.00 -12.65
C ARG A 73 -7.69 -2.02 -13.82
N VAL A 74 -6.45 -1.61 -13.60
CA VAL A 74 -5.42 -1.50 -14.64
C VAL A 74 -4.27 -2.45 -14.31
N ALA A 75 -3.85 -3.24 -15.30
CA ALA A 75 -2.71 -4.12 -15.13
C ALA A 75 -1.43 -3.29 -14.84
N PRO A 76 -0.50 -3.78 -14.00
CA PRO A 76 0.70 -3.04 -13.61
C PRO A 76 1.57 -2.57 -14.78
N GLU A 77 1.54 -3.33 -15.88
CA GLU A 77 2.23 -3.03 -17.14
C GLU A 77 1.65 -1.80 -17.85
N GLN A 78 0.33 -1.63 -17.78
CA GLN A 78 -0.44 -0.59 -18.46
C GLN A 78 -0.59 0.70 -17.64
N ALA A 79 -0.08 0.72 -16.40
CA ALA A 79 -0.16 1.89 -15.55
C ALA A 79 0.72 3.04 -16.10
N PRO A 80 0.17 4.26 -16.27
CA PRO A 80 0.88 5.40 -16.86
C PRO A 80 2.14 5.76 -16.07
N GLN A 81 3.21 6.18 -16.77
CA GLN A 81 4.55 6.48 -16.24
C GLN A 81 4.55 7.43 -15.02
N ARG A 82 3.56 8.33 -14.92
CA ARG A 82 3.34 9.26 -13.77
C ARG A 82 3.03 8.54 -12.45
N ARG A 83 2.69 7.24 -12.48
CA ARG A 83 2.47 6.35 -11.32
C ARG A 83 3.66 5.40 -11.06
N ARG A 84 4.89 5.81 -11.41
CA ARG A 84 6.08 4.97 -11.21
C ARG A 84 6.40 4.68 -9.73
N SER A 85 6.11 5.61 -8.82
CA SER A 85 6.26 5.39 -7.37
C SER A 85 5.35 4.25 -6.87
N SER A 86 4.15 4.13 -7.44
CA SER A 86 3.19 3.05 -7.14
C SER A 86 3.58 1.69 -7.75
N ARG A 87 4.46 1.65 -8.77
CA ARG A 87 4.87 0.38 -9.42
C ARG A 87 5.62 -0.55 -8.48
N ALA A 88 6.35 -0.04 -7.49
CA ALA A 88 7.01 -0.88 -6.49
C ALA A 88 5.98 -1.65 -5.64
N ALA A 89 4.86 -1.01 -5.30
CA ALA A 89 3.75 -1.64 -4.58
C ALA A 89 2.94 -2.61 -5.47
N CYS A 90 2.78 -2.31 -6.77
CA CYS A 90 2.06 -3.17 -7.72
C CYS A 90 2.90 -4.35 -8.25
N ARG A 91 4.22 -4.42 -7.98
CA ARG A 91 5.14 -5.45 -8.50
C ARG A 91 5.11 -6.80 -7.77
N SER A 92 3.99 -7.20 -7.18
CA SER A 92 3.83 -8.59 -6.73
C SER A 92 2.49 -9.19 -7.15
N ALA A 93 2.59 -10.45 -7.57
CA ALA A 93 1.53 -11.37 -7.93
C ALA A 93 1.04 -11.31 -9.38
N GLY A 94 1.97 -11.52 -10.32
CA GLY A 94 1.68 -12.40 -11.45
C GLY A 94 1.49 -13.85 -10.98
N SER A 95 0.56 -14.11 -10.05
CA SER A 95 0.08 -15.46 -9.78
C SER A 95 -1.33 -15.51 -10.33
N ARG A 96 -1.50 -16.15 -11.50
CA ARG A 96 -2.82 -16.63 -11.92
C ARG A 96 -3.42 -17.34 -10.72
N VAL A 97 -4.60 -16.91 -10.27
CA VAL A 97 -5.42 -17.69 -9.36
C VAL A 97 -5.70 -19.01 -10.09
N ARG A 98 -4.96 -20.07 -9.76
CA ARG A 98 -5.32 -21.41 -10.20
C ARG A 98 -6.56 -21.77 -9.40
N SER A 99 -7.68 -21.93 -10.10
CA SER A 99 -8.89 -22.52 -9.54
C SER A 99 -8.54 -23.87 -8.92
N ALA A 100 -8.81 -24.04 -7.64
CA ALA A 100 -8.74 -25.35 -7.00
C ALA A 100 -9.77 -26.28 -7.67
N PRO A 101 -9.43 -27.55 -7.99
CA PRO A 101 -10.43 -28.53 -8.40
C PRO A 101 -11.40 -28.78 -7.24
N ARG A 102 -12.69 -28.89 -7.59
CA ARG A 102 -13.79 -29.18 -6.67
C ARG A 102 -13.65 -30.55 -6.04
#